data_AF-A0A5J4U768-F1
#
_entry.id   AF-A0A5J4U768-F1
#
_cell.length_a   1.000
_cell.length_b   1.000
_cell.length_c   1.000
_cell.angle_alpha   90.00
_cell.angle_beta   90.00
_cell.angle_gamma   90.00
#
_symmetry.space_group_name_H-M   'P 1'
#
loop_
_entity.id
_entity.type
_entity.pdbx_description
1 polymer ?
#
loop_
_entity_poly.entity_id
_entity_poly.type
_entity_poly.pdbx_seq_one_letter_code
_entity_poly.pdbx_strand_id
1 'polypeptide(L)' 'MIAISVQEYMCYCQFLQLLVSQATKADPEIELRFLLRQFNRRLRMDQLKEIIEIAKQDNQQAALKLMEYLNK' A
#
# COMPACT_ATOMS: atom_id res chain seq x y z
N MET A 1 14.70 -9.24 -8.82
CA MET A 1 13.40 -9.64 -8.25
C MET A 1 13.54 -9.56 -6.75
N ILE A 2 12.94 -8.57 -6.09
CA ILE A 2 13.02 -8.47 -4.62
C ILE A 2 11.92 -9.35 -4.06
N ALA A 3 12.28 -10.39 -3.30
CA ALA A 3 11.28 -11.25 -2.68
C ALA A 3 10.50 -10.45 -1.62
N ILE A 4 9.20 -10.31 -1.82
CA ILE A 4 8.27 -9.77 -0.82
C ILE A 4 7.83 -10.93 0.05
N SER A 5 7.98 -10.79 1.37
CA SER A 5 7.57 -11.86 2.30
C SER A 5 6.04 -11.94 2.37
N VAL A 6 5.51 -13.12 2.71
CA VAL A 6 4.07 -13.29 2.92
C VAL A 6 3.57 -12.35 4.03
N GLN A 7 4.35 -12.15 5.09
CA GLN A 7 4.01 -11.23 6.18
C GLN A 7 3.92 -9.77 5.70
N GLU A 8 4.90 -9.31 4.92
CA GLU A 8 4.90 -7.97 4.31
C GLU A 8 3.66 -7.76 3.43
N TYR A 9 3.35 -8.74 2.59
CA TYR A 9 2.14 -8.71 1.74
C TYR A 9 0.85 -8.61 2.56
N MET A 10 0.70 -9.43 3.61
CA MET A 10 -0.47 -9.39 4.48
C MET A 10 -0.64 -8.04 5.16
N CYS A 11 0.45 -7.41 5.64
CA CYS A 11 0.40 -6.08 6.23
C CYS A 11 -0.13 -5.02 5.25
N TYR A 12 0.31 -5.06 3.99
CA TYR A 12 -0.20 -4.14 2.98
C TYR A 12 -1.67 -4.36 2.66
N CYS A 13 -2.10 -5.60 2.47
CA CYS A 13 -3.51 -5.92 2.21
C CYS A 13 -4.41 -5.45 3.37
N GLN A 14 -4.00 -5.71 4.61
CA GLN A 14 -4.74 -5.28 5.79
C GLN A 14 -4.86 -3.76 5.86
N PHE A 15 -3.78 -3.04 5.59
CA PHE A 15 -3.79 -1.57 5.54
C PHE A 15 -4.77 -1.04 4.49
N LEU A 16 -4.69 -1.54 3.25
CA LEU A 16 -5.56 -1.10 2.16
C LEU A 16 -7.04 -1.40 2.47
N GLN A 17 -7.34 -2.56 3.06
CA GLN A 17 -8.70 -2.91 3.48
C GLN A 17 -9.23 -1.98 4.59
N LEU A 18 -8.39 -1.63 5.56
CA LEU A 18 -8.76 -0.70 6.64
C LEU A 18 -9.01 0.71 6.13
N LEU A 19 -8.30 1.13 5.07
CA LEU A 19 -8.43 2.44 4.43
C LEU A 19 -9.84 2.71 3.89
N VAL A 20 -10.50 1.67 3.39
CA VAL A 20 -11.90 1.74 2.92
C VAL A 20 -12.88 1.66 4.08
N SER A 21 -12.52 0.92 5.13
CA SER A 21 -13.40 0.66 6.28
C SER A 21 -13.40 1.79 7.31
N GLN A 22 -12.36 2.62 7.38
CA GLN A 22 -12.24 3.68 8.36
C GLN A 22 -12.00 5.02 7.68
N ALA A 23 -12.77 6.04 8.09
CA ALA A 23 -12.36 7.43 7.93
C ALA A 23 -11.16 7.68 8.86
N THR A 24 -9.97 7.24 8.46
CA THR A 24 -8.74 7.53 9.20
C THR A 24 -8.58 9.06 9.26
N LYS A 25 -8.41 9.60 10.47
CA LYS A 25 -8.16 11.05 10.66
C LYS A 25 -6.81 11.50 10.07
N ALA A 26 -5.95 10.56 9.72
CA ALA A 26 -4.61 10.78 9.20
C ALA A 26 -4.52 10.47 7.70
N ASP A 27 -3.53 11.09 7.06
CA ASP A 27 -3.32 11.03 5.62
C ASP A 27 -2.91 9.61 5.16
N PRO A 28 -3.73 8.92 4.37
CA PRO A 28 -3.47 7.54 3.93
C PRO A 28 -2.16 7.38 3.15
N GLU A 29 -1.72 8.40 2.41
CA GLU A 29 -0.46 8.36 1.66
C GLU A 29 0.75 8.32 2.61
N ILE A 30 0.64 9.06 3.72
CA ILE A 30 1.68 9.13 4.75
C ILE A 30 1.75 7.83 5.53
N GLU A 31 0.61 7.26 5.90
CA GLU A 31 0.57 5.96 6.60
C GLU A 31 1.15 4.83 5.73
N LEU A 32 0.74 4.75 4.46
CA LEU A 32 1.30 3.78 3.53
C LEU A 32 2.81 3.94 3.38
N ARG A 33 3.30 5.19 3.31
CA ARG A 33 4.74 5.48 3.26
C ARG A 33 5.46 4.99 4.51
N PHE A 34 4.89 5.16 5.70
CA PHE A 34 5.49 4.65 6.93
C PHE A 34 5.51 3.13 6.95
N LEU A 35 4.40 2.48 6.56
CA LEU A 35 4.31 1.02 6.46
C LEU A 35 5.36 0.45 5.50
N LEU A 36 5.54 1.05 4.32
CA LEU A 36 6.58 0.67 3.37
C LEU A 36 7.98 0.75 3.97
N ARG A 37 8.26 1.82 4.74
CA ARG A 37 9.57 2.00 5.39
C ARG A 37 9.88 0.94 6.43
N GLN A 38 8.88 0.36 7.10
CA GLN A 38 9.09 -0.75 8.04
C GLN A 38 9.70 -1.99 7.36
N PHE A 39 9.46 -2.15 6.05
CA PHE A 39 10.02 -3.23 5.23
C PHE A 39 11.17 -2.76 4.32
N ASN A 40 11.77 -1.60 4.61
CA ASN A 40 12.81 -0.97 3.79
C ASN A 40 12.38 -0.70 2.33
N ARG A 41 11.08 -0.53 2.08
CA ARG A 41 10.53 -0.18 0.76
C ARG A 41 10.31 1.33 0.64
N ARG A 42 10.38 1.82 -0.60
CA ARG A 42 10.10 3.22 -0.94
C ARG A 42 9.38 3.30 -2.27
N LEU A 43 8.34 4.12 -2.30
CA LEU A 43 7.63 4.51 -3.52
C LEU A 43 7.58 6.03 -3.60
N ARG A 44 7.47 6.54 -4.83
CA ARG A 44 7.28 7.97 -5.09
C ARG A 44 5.86 8.39 -4.69
N MET A 45 5.66 9.70 -4.47
CA MET A 45 4.37 10.20 -4.01
C MET A 45 3.23 9.98 -5.01
N ASP A 46 3.51 10.09 -6.31
CA ASP A 46 2.58 9.77 -7.39
C ASP A 46 2.09 8.31 -7.34
N GLN A 47 3.00 7.38 -7.07
CA GLN A 47 2.67 5.95 -6.96
C GLN A 47 1.82 5.65 -5.72
N LEU A 48 2.15 6.30 -4.59
CA LEU A 48 1.36 6.18 -3.36
C LEU A 48 -0.08 6.66 -3.59
N LYS A 49 -0.23 7.85 -4.19
CA LYS A 49 -1.54 8.43 -4.54
C LYS A 49 -2.37 7.50 -5.39
N GLU A 50 -1.77 6.95 -6.44
CA GLU A 50 -2.46 6.01 -7.33
C GLU A 50 -2.94 4.77 -6.58
N ILE A 51 -2.09 4.17 -5.74
CA ILE A 51 -2.49 2.99 -4.93
C ILE A 51 -3.67 3.33 -4.01
N ILE A 52 -3.64 4.49 -3.37
CA ILE A 52 -4.73 4.93 -2.48
C ILE A 52 -6.03 5.16 -3.24
N GLU A 53 -5.97 5.80 -4.42
CA GLU A 53 -7.16 6.01 -5.26
C GLU A 53 -7.76 4.69 -5.76
N ILE A 54 -6.92 3.72 -6.13
CA ILE A 54 -7.39 2.38 -6.50
C ILE A 54 -8.02 1.70 -5.27
N ALA A 55 -7.41 1.80 -4.10
CA ALA A 55 -7.90 1.13 -2.89
C ALA A 55 -9.32 1.57 -2.51
N LYS A 56 -9.65 2.85 -2.70
CA LYS A 56 -11.01 3.37 -2.48
C LYS A 56 -12.09 2.67 -3.33
N GLN A 57 -11.71 2.06 -4.45
CA GLN A 57 -12.62 1.40 -5.39
C GLN A 57 -12.49 -0.13 -5.33
N ASP A 58 -11.25 -0.63 -5.29
CA ASP A 58 -10.91 -2.06 -5.27
C ASP A 58 -9.59 -2.29 -4.51
N ASN A 59 -9.71 -2.81 -3.30
CA ASN A 59 -8.57 -3.13 -2.43
C ASN A 59 -7.65 -4.22 -3.00
N GLN A 60 -8.23 -5.20 -3.71
CA GLN A 60 -7.46 -6.31 -4.26
C GLN A 60 -6.60 -5.82 -5.43
N GLN A 61 -7.18 -4.97 -6.29
CA GLN A 61 -6.46 -4.35 -7.39
C GLN A 61 -5.35 -3.40 -6.87
N ALA A 62 -5.61 -2.66 -5.80
CA ALA A 62 -4.61 -1.80 -5.17
C ALA A 62 -3.41 -2.59 -4.63
N ALA A 63 -3.66 -3.75 -4.01
CA ALA A 63 -2.60 -4.64 -3.54
C ALA A 63 -1.74 -5.18 -4.70
N LEU A 64 -2.35 -5.60 -5.81
CA LEU A 64 -1.63 -6.03 -7.01
C LEU A 64 -0.79 -4.90 -7.59
N LYS A 65 -1.33 -3.68 -7.66
CA LYS A 65 -0.61 -2.52 -8.17
C LYS A 65 0.59 -2.15 -7.30
N LEU A 66 0.43 -2.23 -5.98
CA LEU A 66 1.52 -2.05 -5.04
C LEU A 66 2.64 -3.06 -5.28
N MET A 67 2.30 -4.35 -5.45
CA MET A 67 3.28 -5.39 -5.77
C MET A 67 3.99 -5.14 -7.10
N GLU A 68 3.26 -4.68 -8.13
CA GLU A 68 3.86 -4.30 -9.41
C GLU A 68 4.93 -3.21 -9.23
N TYR A 69 4.64 -2.19 -8.41
CA TYR A 69 5.59 -1.10 -8.16
C TYR A 69 6.80 -1.51 -7.34
N LEU A 70 6.65 -2.42 -6.37
CA LEU A 70 7.75 -2.88 -5.53
C LEU A 70 8.66 -3.91 -6.20
N ASN A 71 8.21 -4.51 -7.31
CA ASN A 71 8.96 -5.50 -8.07
C ASN A 71 9.72 -4.93 -9.27
N LYS A 72 9.47 -3.66 -9.64
CA LYS A 72 10.27 -2.92 -10.63
C LYS A 72 11.59 -2.43 -10.01
#